data_AF-A0A9D1I584-F1
#
_entry.id   AF-A0A9D1I584-F1
#
_cell.length_a   1.000
_cell.length_b   1.000
_cell.length_c   1.000
_cell.angle_alpha   90.00
_cell.angle_beta   90.00
_cell.angle_gamma   90.00
#
_symmetry.space_group_name_H-M   'P 1'
#
loop_
_entity.id
_entity.type
_entity.pdbx_description
1 polymer ?
#
loop_
_entity_poly.entity_id
_entity_poly.type
_entity_poly.pdbx_seq_one_letter_code
_entity_poly.pdbx_strand_id
1 'polypeptide(L)'
;SVSGIREIPTTDFSIASFVLVCLVGYLIGSIRIYMGPLGYVSLESTGGVLIGSLLLGYIGKIGPISFRMDPKTLVMLREFGLTFFLSIVGLNYGYGAIDAVIHSGIVLALESLIVGAIAIMAGFIVGRYVFKLNWIVLSGAICGGMTSTPGLGAATDACGSDDPASGYGATYPFALFGMVVFTIVLMKLPLL
;
A
#
# COMPACT_ATOMS: atom_id res chain seq x y z
N SER A 1 -16.67 28.13 6.52
CA SER A 1 -15.47 28.91 6.84
C SER A 1 -14.63 28.09 7.81
N VAL A 2 -13.70 27.27 7.30
CA VAL A 2 -12.74 26.52 8.13
C VAL A 2 -11.40 27.23 7.96
N SER A 3 -11.26 28.29 8.74
CA SER A 3 -10.02 29.07 8.90
C SER A 3 -9.09 28.25 9.80
N GLY A 4 -7.94 27.81 9.27
CA GLY A 4 -6.93 27.12 10.09
C GLY A 4 -5.99 26.17 9.37
N ILE A 5 -6.18 25.87 8.08
CA ILE A 5 -5.18 25.13 7.32
C ILE A 5 -4.05 26.10 7.01
N ARG A 6 -2.94 25.96 7.75
CA ARG A 6 -1.67 26.61 7.45
C ARG A 6 -1.35 26.28 5.99
N GLU A 7 -1.43 27.24 5.08
CA GLU A 7 -0.90 27.06 3.72
C GLU A 7 0.62 27.07 3.84
N ILE A 8 1.20 25.87 3.80
CA ILE A 8 2.63 25.64 3.97
C ILE A 8 3.20 25.60 2.56
N PRO A 9 4.18 26.45 2.21
CA PRO A 9 4.65 26.59 0.83
C PRO A 9 5.10 25.25 0.28
N THR A 10 4.49 24.83 -0.82
CA THR A 10 4.98 23.73 -1.64
C THR A 10 6.35 24.13 -2.18
N THR A 11 7.36 23.36 -1.84
CA THR A 11 8.69 23.48 -2.43
C THR A 11 8.73 22.71 -3.73
N ASP A 12 9.56 23.17 -4.66
CA ASP A 12 9.86 22.43 -5.88
C ASP A 12 10.26 21.00 -5.55
N PHE A 13 9.75 20.06 -6.36
CA PHE A 13 10.09 18.65 -6.24
C PHE A 13 11.60 18.47 -6.30
N SER A 14 12.19 18.00 -5.20
CA SER A 14 13.59 17.62 -5.16
C SER A 14 13.71 16.11 -5.27
N ILE A 15 14.28 15.65 -6.38
CA ILE A 15 14.64 14.23 -6.59
C ILE A 15 15.51 13.73 -5.43
N ALA A 16 16.37 14.59 -4.88
CA ALA A 16 17.22 14.24 -3.74
C ALA A 16 16.39 13.89 -2.50
N SER A 17 15.34 14.66 -2.19
CA SER A 17 14.42 14.33 -1.09
C SER A 17 13.73 12.99 -1.31
N PHE A 18 13.24 12.75 -2.54
CA PHE A 18 12.54 11.51 -2.89
C PHE A 18 13.44 10.29 -2.75
N VAL A 19 14.66 10.33 -3.29
CA VAL A 19 15.64 9.25 -3.17
C VAL A 19 16.01 9.02 -1.70
N LEU A 20 16.19 10.09 -0.92
CA LEU A 20 16.51 9.98 0.50
C LEU A 20 15.39 9.29 1.29
N VAL A 21 14.13 9.64 1.03
CA VAL A 21 12.96 8.97 1.63
C VAL A 21 12.93 7.49 1.27
N CYS A 22 13.13 7.15 0.00
CA CYS A 22 13.18 5.76 -0.45
C CYS A 22 14.32 4.98 0.21
N LEU A 23 15.50 5.59 0.34
CA LEU A 23 16.68 4.94 0.94
C LEU A 23 16.50 4.72 2.44
N VAL A 24 16.05 5.75 3.18
CA VAL A 24 15.72 5.63 4.60
C VAL A 24 14.62 4.60 4.81
N GLY A 25 13.59 4.63 3.98
CA GLY A 25 12.49 3.67 4.00
C GLY A 25 12.95 2.23 3.75
N TYR A 26 13.80 2.02 2.75
CA TYR A 26 14.41 0.72 2.47
C TYR A 26 15.25 0.21 3.63
N LEU A 27 16.04 1.08 4.28
CA LEU A 27 16.82 0.72 5.46
C LEU A 27 15.92 0.32 6.63
N ILE A 28 14.84 1.07 6.88
CA ILE A 28 13.84 0.73 7.89
C ILE A 28 13.20 -0.63 7.59
N GLY A 29 12.82 -0.87 6.33
CA GLY A 29 12.19 -2.12 5.90
C GLY A 29 13.12 -3.33 6.03
N SER A 30 14.42 -3.12 5.81
CA SER A 30 15.45 -4.15 5.91
C SER A 30 15.76 -4.58 7.34
N ILE A 31 15.24 -3.89 8.35
CA ILE A 31 15.40 -4.28 9.76
C ILE A 31 14.68 -5.61 9.98
N ARG A 32 15.45 -6.63 10.36
CA ARG A 32 14.94 -7.95 10.71
C ARG A 32 14.73 -8.03 12.21
N ILE A 33 13.49 -8.20 12.62
CA ILE A 33 13.11 -8.39 14.02
C ILE A 33 13.05 -9.89 14.27
N TYR A 34 13.86 -10.36 15.22
CA TYR A 34 13.81 -11.75 15.65
C TYR A 34 12.63 -11.95 16.59
N MET A 35 11.67 -12.78 16.17
CA MET A 35 10.42 -13.00 16.88
C MET A 35 10.32 -14.47 17.32
N GLY A 36 11.36 -14.93 18.03
CA GLY A 36 11.42 -16.25 18.67
C GLY A 36 10.97 -17.40 17.75
N PRO A 37 9.85 -18.10 18.06
CA PRO A 37 9.38 -19.25 17.27
C PRO A 37 8.89 -18.89 15.86
N LEU A 38 8.67 -17.61 15.54
CA LEU A 38 8.28 -17.14 14.21
C LEU A 38 9.50 -16.86 13.30
N GLY A 39 10.72 -16.90 13.84
CA GLY A 39 11.94 -16.60 13.07
C GLY A 39 12.17 -15.10 12.88
N TYR A 40 12.85 -14.73 11.80
CA TYR A 40 13.13 -13.33 11.46
C TYR A 40 11.99 -12.77 10.61
N VAL A 41 11.32 -11.74 11.12
CA VAL A 41 10.27 -11.01 10.41
C VAL A 41 10.82 -9.64 10.02
N SER A 42 10.58 -9.25 8.77
CA SER A 42 10.89 -7.92 8.25
C SER A 42 9.63 -7.39 7.58
N LEU A 43 9.45 -6.06 7.63
CA LEU A 43 8.35 -5.38 6.95
C LEU A 43 8.55 -5.30 5.42
N GLU A 44 9.65 -5.87 4.92
CA GLU A 44 10.15 -5.72 3.56
C GLU A 44 10.41 -4.26 3.16
N SER A 45 11.00 -4.08 1.99
CA SER A 45 11.23 -2.76 1.39
C SER A 45 9.93 -1.96 1.30
N THR A 46 8.81 -2.60 0.95
CA THR A 46 7.53 -1.91 0.75
C THR A 46 6.94 -1.36 2.05
N GLY A 47 6.90 -2.15 3.12
CA GLY A 47 6.41 -1.68 4.42
C GLY A 47 7.34 -0.62 5.03
N GLY A 48 8.65 -0.80 4.89
CA GLY A 48 9.64 0.17 5.36
C GLY A 48 9.58 1.52 4.64
N VAL A 49 9.47 1.51 3.30
CA VAL A 49 9.32 2.73 2.49
C VAL A 49 8.03 3.45 2.81
N LEU A 50 6.95 2.73 3.08
CA LEU A 50 5.69 3.33 3.43
C LEU A 50 5.73 3.99 4.82
N ILE A 51 6.28 3.32 5.85
CA ILE A 51 6.46 3.93 7.17
C ILE A 51 7.44 5.11 7.10
N GLY A 52 8.57 4.95 6.40
CA GLY A 52 9.57 5.98 6.23
C GLY A 52 9.02 7.24 5.54
N SER A 53 8.26 7.06 4.46
CA SER A 53 7.63 8.17 3.73
C SER A 53 6.53 8.85 4.55
N LEU A 54 5.75 8.11 5.34
CA LEU A 54 4.76 8.70 6.24
C LEU A 54 5.40 9.51 7.36
N LEU A 55 6.45 8.99 8.00
CA LEU A 55 7.18 9.70 9.07
C LEU A 55 7.87 10.97 8.54
N LEU A 56 8.61 10.86 7.44
CA LEU A 56 9.31 12.00 6.84
C LEU A 56 8.32 13.02 6.25
N GLY A 57 7.21 12.56 5.66
CA GLY A 57 6.13 13.42 5.18
C GLY A 57 5.39 14.15 6.30
N TYR A 58 5.26 13.52 7.47
CA TYR A 58 4.72 14.16 8.69
C TYR A 58 5.66 15.23 9.23
N ILE A 59 6.96 14.95 9.35
CA ILE A 59 7.99 15.93 9.75
C ILE A 59 8.01 17.12 8.77
N GLY A 60 7.77 16.84 7.48
CA GLY A 60 7.52 17.84 6.45
C GLY A 60 8.79 18.50 5.90
N LYS A 61 9.65 19.04 6.76
CA LYS A 61 10.90 19.70 6.35
C LYS A 61 12.01 19.50 7.39
N ILE A 62 13.18 19.08 6.95
CA ILE A 62 14.41 19.04 7.77
C ILE A 62 15.46 19.90 7.06
N GLY A 63 15.78 21.06 7.64
CA GLY A 63 16.74 22.01 7.07
C GLY A 63 16.28 22.55 5.69
N PRO A 64 17.13 22.56 4.64
CA PRO A 64 16.74 22.99 3.29
C PRO A 64 15.93 21.94 2.52
N ILE A 65 15.84 20.71 3.02
CA ILE A 65 15.20 19.58 2.33
C ILE A 65 13.74 19.48 2.77
N SER A 66 12.83 19.60 1.81
CA SER A 66 11.40 19.36 2.01
C SER A 66 11.05 17.94 1.58
N PHE A 67 10.26 17.26 2.40
CA PHE A 67 9.76 15.91 2.14
C PHE A 67 8.32 15.92 1.62
N ARG A 68 7.76 17.11 1.38
CA ARG A 68 6.45 17.29 0.78
C ARG A 68 6.60 17.62 -0.69
N MET A 69 5.89 16.85 -1.51
CA MET A 69 5.87 16.98 -2.96
C MET A 69 4.71 17.87 -3.39
N ASP A 70 4.88 18.59 -4.49
CA ASP A 70 3.76 19.28 -5.13
C ASP A 70 2.71 18.25 -5.58
N PRO A 71 1.41 18.46 -5.30
CA PRO A 71 0.36 17.51 -5.66
C PRO A 71 0.34 17.15 -7.14
N LYS A 72 0.64 18.10 -8.05
CA LYS A 72 0.66 17.81 -9.49
C LYS A 72 1.79 16.85 -9.84
N THR A 73 2.97 17.06 -9.27
CA THR A 73 4.11 16.15 -9.51
C THR A 73 3.85 14.78 -8.90
N LEU A 74 3.20 14.72 -7.73
CA LEU A 74 2.85 13.45 -7.07
C LEU A 74 1.89 12.62 -7.93
N VAL A 75 0.83 13.24 -8.45
CA VAL A 75 -0.14 12.57 -9.34
C VAL A 75 0.56 12.04 -10.59
N MET A 76 1.38 12.87 -11.25
CA MET A 76 2.13 12.45 -12.43
C MET A 76 3.05 11.25 -12.12
N LEU A 77 3.84 11.32 -11.03
CA LEU A 77 4.75 10.25 -10.66
C LEU A 77 4.01 8.95 -10.30
N ARG A 78 2.85 9.06 -9.62
CA ARG A 78 1.97 7.93 -9.29
C ARG A 78 1.42 7.26 -10.55
N GLU A 79 0.91 8.04 -11.51
CA GLU A 79 0.38 7.53 -12.78
C GLU A 79 1.46 6.85 -13.62
N PHE A 80 2.63 7.48 -13.77
CA PHE A 80 3.76 6.87 -14.47
C PHE A 80 4.20 5.57 -13.77
N GLY A 81 4.39 5.61 -12.45
CA GLY A 81 4.80 4.44 -11.67
C GLY A 81 3.81 3.28 -11.78
N LEU A 82 2.51 3.58 -11.65
CA LEU A 82 1.45 2.59 -11.78
C LEU A 82 1.37 2.01 -13.20
N THR A 83 1.50 2.85 -14.22
CA THR A 83 1.50 2.42 -15.64
C THR A 83 2.67 1.49 -15.93
N PHE A 84 3.88 1.85 -15.51
CA PHE A 84 5.05 0.98 -15.67
C PHE A 84 4.91 -0.31 -14.87
N PHE A 85 4.42 -0.24 -13.63
CA PHE A 85 4.19 -1.42 -12.80
C PHE A 85 3.22 -2.40 -13.47
N LEU A 86 2.04 -1.92 -13.90
CA LEU A 86 1.05 -2.75 -14.59
C LEU A 86 1.58 -3.29 -15.92
N SER A 87 2.32 -2.49 -16.68
CA SER A 87 2.92 -2.94 -17.95
C SER A 87 3.93 -4.06 -17.73
N ILE A 88 4.83 -3.92 -16.75
CA ILE A 88 5.85 -4.92 -16.44
C ILE A 88 5.21 -6.20 -15.90
N VAL A 89 4.25 -6.10 -14.98
CA VAL A 89 3.52 -7.27 -14.45
C VAL A 89 2.77 -7.99 -15.57
N GLY A 90 2.08 -7.24 -16.44
CA GLY A 90 1.38 -7.80 -17.60
C GLY A 90 2.31 -8.52 -18.58
N LEU A 91 3.49 -7.96 -18.86
CA LEU A 91 4.47 -8.59 -19.75
C LEU A 91 5.13 -9.84 -19.14
N ASN A 92 5.47 -9.82 -17.84
CA ASN A 92 6.15 -10.95 -17.19
C ASN A 92 5.20 -12.12 -16.88
N TYR A 93 3.98 -11.82 -16.42
CA TYR A 93 3.05 -12.84 -15.92
C TYR A 93 1.85 -13.07 -16.84
N GLY A 94 1.69 -12.30 -17.94
CA GLY A 94 0.54 -12.40 -18.82
C GLY A 94 0.36 -13.78 -19.47
N TYR A 95 1.44 -14.37 -20.00
CA TYR A 95 1.36 -15.71 -20.59
C TYR A 95 1.09 -16.79 -19.52
N GLY A 96 1.76 -16.70 -18.38
CA GLY A 96 1.53 -17.61 -17.25
C GLY A 96 0.11 -17.53 -16.69
N ALA A 97 -0.52 -16.35 -16.71
CA ALA A 97 -1.92 -16.18 -16.33
C ALA A 97 -2.86 -16.90 -17.31
N ILE A 98 -2.63 -16.79 -18.62
CA ILE A 98 -3.44 -17.48 -19.63
C ILE A 98 -3.27 -19.01 -19.52
N ASP A 99 -2.04 -19.47 -19.40
CA ASP A 99 -1.74 -20.91 -19.27
C ASP A 99 -2.35 -21.51 -18.00
N ALA A 100 -2.27 -20.79 -16.88
CA ALA A 100 -2.89 -21.17 -15.63
C ALA A 100 -4.41 -21.31 -15.79
N VAL A 101 -5.09 -20.34 -16.42
CA VAL A 101 -6.54 -20.37 -16.63
C VAL A 101 -6.98 -21.60 -17.44
N ILE A 102 -6.22 -21.99 -18.46
CA ILE A 102 -6.58 -23.09 -19.38
C ILE A 102 -6.53 -24.48 -18.70
N HIS A 103 -5.53 -24.74 -17.84
CA HIS A 103 -5.26 -26.11 -17.37
C HIS A 103 -5.97 -26.51 -16.06
N SER A 104 -6.55 -25.55 -15.32
CA SER A 104 -7.37 -25.73 -14.09
C SER A 104 -7.54 -24.42 -13.30
N GLY A 105 -6.88 -23.34 -13.72
CA GLY A 105 -6.85 -22.06 -13.02
C GLY A 105 -8.17 -21.28 -13.05
N ILE A 106 -9.16 -21.66 -13.85
CA ILE A 106 -10.52 -21.07 -13.73
C ILE A 106 -11.10 -21.32 -12.34
N VAL A 107 -10.94 -22.53 -11.79
CA VAL A 107 -11.47 -22.83 -10.45
C VAL A 107 -10.73 -22.01 -9.40
N LEU A 108 -9.39 -21.95 -9.47
CA LEU A 108 -8.57 -21.13 -8.57
C LEU A 108 -8.84 -19.62 -8.73
N ALA A 109 -9.12 -19.15 -9.95
CA ALA A 109 -9.49 -17.77 -10.22
C ALA A 109 -10.86 -17.42 -9.62
N LEU A 110 -11.84 -18.33 -9.73
CA LEU A 110 -13.14 -18.15 -9.12
C LEU A 110 -13.06 -18.21 -7.59
N GLU A 111 -12.32 -19.14 -7.02
CA GLU A 111 -12.12 -19.23 -5.57
C GLU A 111 -11.43 -17.98 -5.03
N SER A 112 -10.34 -17.53 -5.66
CA SER A 112 -9.65 -16.30 -5.25
C SER A 112 -10.52 -15.06 -5.41
N LEU A 113 -11.35 -14.98 -6.46
CA LEU A 113 -12.32 -13.90 -6.65
C LEU A 113 -13.39 -13.89 -5.56
N ILE A 114 -13.94 -15.05 -5.21
CA ILE A 114 -14.94 -15.18 -4.15
C ILE A 114 -14.34 -14.81 -2.80
N VAL A 115 -13.16 -15.36 -2.46
CA VAL A 115 -12.46 -15.05 -1.20
C VAL A 115 -12.09 -13.58 -1.12
N GLY A 116 -11.58 -12.99 -2.21
CA GLY A 116 -11.25 -11.56 -2.29
C GLY A 116 -12.49 -10.68 -2.14
N ALA A 117 -13.60 -11.02 -2.79
CA ALA A 117 -14.86 -10.29 -2.67
C ALA A 117 -15.41 -10.34 -1.24
N ILE A 118 -15.34 -11.50 -0.59
CA ILE A 118 -15.75 -11.67 0.81
C ILE A 118 -14.86 -10.83 1.73
N ALA A 119 -13.53 -10.84 1.53
CA ALA A 119 -12.59 -10.06 2.34
C ALA A 119 -12.85 -8.54 2.21
N ILE A 120 -13.06 -8.05 0.98
CA ILE A 120 -13.42 -6.66 0.71
C ILE A 120 -14.75 -6.31 1.37
N MET A 121 -15.77 -7.16 1.23
CA MET A 121 -17.09 -6.93 1.81
C MET A 121 -17.05 -6.92 3.35
N ALA A 122 -16.30 -7.85 3.95
CA ALA A 122 -16.09 -7.90 5.39
C ALA A 122 -15.37 -6.63 5.88
N GLY A 123 -14.28 -6.23 5.22
CA GLY A 123 -13.56 -4.99 5.52
C GLY A 123 -14.45 -3.75 5.38
N PHE A 124 -15.30 -3.72 4.35
CA PHE A 124 -16.27 -2.66 4.15
C PHE A 124 -17.32 -2.59 5.26
N ILE A 125 -17.95 -3.71 5.60
CA ILE A 125 -18.98 -3.77 6.65
C ILE A 125 -18.39 -3.34 7.99
N VAL A 126 -17.24 -3.91 8.37
CA VAL A 126 -16.59 -3.57 9.64
C VAL A 126 -16.15 -2.11 9.66
N GLY A 127 -15.49 -1.63 8.60
CA GLY A 127 -15.03 -0.25 8.50
C GLY A 127 -16.17 0.78 8.51
N ARG A 128 -17.28 0.47 7.84
CA ARG A 128 -18.43 1.39 7.72
C ARG A 128 -19.34 1.36 8.94
N TYR A 129 -19.67 0.18 9.46
CA TYR A 129 -20.70 0.05 10.50
C TYR A 129 -20.12 -0.02 11.92
N VAL A 130 -18.94 -0.60 12.10
CA VAL A 130 -18.29 -0.69 13.42
C VAL A 130 -17.44 0.55 13.67
N PHE A 131 -16.52 0.86 12.74
CA PHE A 131 -15.58 1.98 12.89
C PHE A 131 -16.10 3.32 12.35
N LYS A 132 -17.24 3.33 11.65
CA LYS A 132 -17.91 4.54 11.12
C LYS A 132 -16.98 5.43 10.28
N LEU A 133 -16.09 4.82 9.50
CA LEU A 133 -15.14 5.53 8.66
C LEU A 133 -15.83 6.25 7.48
N ASN A 134 -15.23 7.35 7.04
CA ASN A 134 -15.59 8.03 5.80
C ASN A 134 -15.29 7.10 4.61
N TRP A 135 -16.16 7.08 3.59
CA TRP A 135 -16.00 6.28 2.38
C TRP A 135 -14.63 6.48 1.68
N ILE A 136 -14.11 7.71 1.66
CA ILE A 136 -12.83 8.06 1.01
C ILE A 136 -11.64 7.42 1.75
N VAL A 137 -11.61 7.51 3.08
CA VAL A 137 -10.56 6.88 3.89
C VAL A 137 -10.74 5.36 3.92
N LEU A 138 -11.99 4.88 3.93
CA LEU A 138 -12.32 3.47 3.95
C LEU A 138 -11.90 2.76 2.66
N SER A 139 -12.10 3.37 1.49
CA SER A 139 -11.66 2.80 0.21
C SER A 139 -10.15 2.60 0.21
N GLY A 140 -9.39 3.61 0.64
CA GLY A 140 -7.94 3.52 0.82
C GLY A 140 -7.52 2.47 1.83
N ALA A 141 -8.21 2.38 2.97
CA ALA A 141 -7.96 1.38 4.00
C ALA A 141 -8.19 -0.06 3.52
N ILE A 142 -9.24 -0.29 2.71
CA ILE A 142 -9.49 -1.59 2.08
C ILE A 142 -8.37 -1.91 1.07
N CYS A 143 -7.97 -0.95 0.24
CA CYS A 143 -6.85 -1.15 -0.69
C CYS A 143 -5.54 -1.47 0.04
N GLY A 144 -5.29 -0.81 1.18
CA GLY A 144 -4.11 -1.07 2.01
C GLY A 144 -4.16 -2.44 2.68
N GLY A 145 -5.32 -2.83 3.19
CA GLY A 145 -5.57 -4.17 3.73
C GLY A 145 -5.41 -5.29 2.69
N MET A 146 -5.86 -5.05 1.46
CA MET A 146 -5.67 -5.96 0.33
C MET A 146 -4.26 -5.87 -0.29
N THR A 147 -3.39 -5.02 0.25
CA THR A 147 -2.03 -4.74 -0.28
C THR A 147 -2.02 -4.36 -1.78
N SER A 148 -3.10 -3.74 -2.25
CA SER A 148 -3.35 -3.47 -3.68
C SER A 148 -3.11 -2.00 -4.03
N THR A 149 -1.87 -1.68 -4.40
CA THR A 149 -1.47 -0.37 -4.94
C THR A 149 -2.28 0.06 -6.18
N PRO A 150 -2.59 -0.81 -7.18
CA PRO A 150 -3.47 -0.42 -8.28
C PRO A 150 -4.90 -0.10 -7.83
N GLY A 151 -5.40 -0.79 -6.79
CA GLY A 151 -6.68 -0.47 -6.18
C GLY A 151 -6.71 0.93 -5.57
N LEU A 152 -5.62 1.33 -4.89
CA LEU A 152 -5.47 2.72 -4.41
C LEU A 152 -5.44 3.71 -5.57
N GLY A 153 -4.74 3.38 -6.65
CA GLY A 153 -4.72 4.16 -7.89
C GLY A 153 -6.13 4.51 -8.36
N ALA A 154 -6.94 3.47 -8.56
CA ALA A 154 -8.35 3.60 -8.97
C ALA A 154 -9.21 4.35 -7.94
N ALA A 155 -8.98 4.15 -6.64
CA ALA A 155 -9.73 4.83 -5.58
C ALA A 155 -9.46 6.34 -5.55
N THR A 156 -8.21 6.75 -5.67
CA THR A 156 -7.80 8.15 -5.76
C THR A 156 -8.36 8.82 -7.01
N ASP A 157 -8.32 8.14 -8.16
CA ASP A 157 -8.86 8.66 -9.42
C ASP A 157 -10.38 8.83 -9.33
N ALA A 158 -11.08 7.87 -8.72
CA ALA A 158 -12.53 7.95 -8.50
C ALA A 158 -12.93 9.03 -7.48
N CYS A 159 -12.08 9.31 -6.48
CA CYS A 159 -12.33 10.35 -5.48
C CYS A 159 -11.87 11.74 -5.93
N GLY A 160 -11.10 11.85 -7.01
CA GLY A 160 -10.50 13.10 -7.48
C GLY A 160 -9.56 13.77 -6.46
N SER A 161 -9.04 13.01 -5.50
CA SER A 161 -8.24 13.50 -4.37
C SER A 161 -7.34 12.39 -3.80
N ASP A 162 -6.19 12.77 -3.26
CA ASP A 162 -5.23 11.85 -2.63
C ASP A 162 -5.61 11.41 -1.21
N ASP A 163 -6.78 11.83 -0.72
CA ASP A 163 -7.29 11.49 0.61
C ASP A 163 -7.33 9.98 0.91
N PRO A 164 -7.65 9.07 -0.05
CA PRO A 164 -7.56 7.62 0.19
C PRO A 164 -6.16 7.13 0.58
N ALA A 165 -5.09 7.84 0.16
CA ALA A 165 -3.72 7.44 0.48
C ALA A 165 -3.46 7.44 2.00
N SER A 166 -4.19 8.25 2.77
CA SER A 166 -4.10 8.27 4.23
C SER A 166 -4.56 6.95 4.86
N GLY A 167 -5.70 6.41 4.42
CA GLY A 167 -6.22 5.13 4.89
C GLY A 167 -5.35 3.95 4.45
N TYR A 168 -4.83 4.02 3.23
CA TYR A 168 -3.87 3.03 2.72
C TYR A 168 -2.61 3.01 3.57
N GLY A 169 -2.01 4.19 3.82
CA GLY A 169 -0.81 4.32 4.62
C GLY A 169 -0.96 3.80 6.05
N ALA A 170 -2.14 3.97 6.64
CA ALA A 170 -2.42 3.49 7.99
C ALA A 170 -2.58 1.97 8.07
N THR A 171 -3.15 1.33 7.05
CA THR A 171 -3.50 -0.12 7.09
C THR A 171 -2.43 -1.03 6.50
N TYR A 172 -1.67 -0.54 5.52
CA TYR A 172 -0.72 -1.35 4.76
C TYR A 172 0.37 -2.03 5.62
N PRO A 173 1.02 -1.36 6.59
CA PRO A 173 2.02 -2.03 7.44
C PRO A 173 1.44 -3.16 8.28
N PHE A 174 0.21 -2.99 8.78
CA PHE A 174 -0.47 -4.01 9.57
C PHE A 174 -0.90 -5.19 8.68
N ALA A 175 -1.31 -4.91 7.44
CA ALA A 175 -1.63 -5.95 6.47
C ALA A 175 -0.39 -6.80 6.16
N LEU A 176 0.76 -6.19 5.89
CA LEU A 176 2.02 -6.92 5.67
C LEU A 176 2.45 -7.72 6.90
N PHE A 177 2.41 -7.10 8.09
CA PHE A 177 2.75 -7.80 9.33
C PHE A 177 1.84 -9.01 9.56
N GLY A 178 0.53 -8.81 9.39
CA GLY A 178 -0.47 -9.87 9.48
C GLY A 178 -0.19 -10.98 8.47
N MET A 179 0.03 -10.63 7.19
CA MET A 179 0.35 -11.57 6.13
C MET A 179 1.54 -12.45 6.51
N VAL A 180 2.66 -11.86 6.94
CA VAL A 180 3.86 -12.62 7.32
C VAL A 180 3.57 -13.56 8.49
N VAL A 181 2.91 -13.07 9.55
CA VAL A 181 2.58 -13.90 10.72
C VAL A 181 1.64 -15.05 10.34
N PHE A 182 0.57 -14.77 9.59
CA PHE A 182 -0.38 -15.79 9.16
C PHE A 182 0.25 -16.81 8.23
N THR A 183 1.12 -16.40 7.29
CA THR A 183 1.86 -17.33 6.43
C THR A 183 2.76 -18.25 7.24
N ILE A 184 3.48 -17.73 8.24
CA ILE A 184 4.32 -18.57 9.12
C ILE A 184 3.47 -19.55 9.93
N VAL A 185 2.37 -19.08 10.51
CA VAL A 185 1.44 -19.93 11.27
C VAL A 185 0.86 -21.04 10.38
N LEU A 186 0.45 -20.70 9.16
CA LEU A 186 -0.12 -21.64 8.21
C LEU A 186 0.91 -22.69 7.75
N MET A 187 2.16 -22.30 7.50
CA MET A 187 3.25 -23.24 7.19
C MET A 187 3.65 -24.14 8.37
N LYS A 188 3.42 -23.69 9.61
CA LYS A 188 3.70 -24.48 10.82
C LYS A 188 2.54 -25.35 11.29
N LEU A 189 1.33 -25.09 10.80
CA LEU A 189 0.21 -25.98 11.05
C LEU A 189 0.45 -27.27 10.25
N PRO A 190 0.39 -28.46 10.87
CA PRO A 190 0.46 -29.74 10.17
C PRO A 190 -0.88 -30.01 9.47
N LEU A 191 -1.23 -29.17 8.51
CA LEU A 191 -2.31 -29.43 7.56
C LEU A 191 -1.64 -29.72 6.20
N LEU A 192 -1.51 -31.03 5.95
CA LEU A 192 -0.82 -31.77 4.88
C LEU A 192 0.62 -32.16 5.20
#